data_AF-A0A8S3H9K7-F1
#
_entry.id   AF-A0A8S3H9K7-F1
#
_cell.length_a   1.000
_cell.length_b   1.000
_cell.length_c   1.000
_cell.angle_alpha   90.00
_cell.angle_beta   90.00
_cell.angle_gamma   90.00
#
_symmetry.space_group_name_H-M   'P 1'
#
loop_
_entity.id
_entity.type
_entity.pdbx_description
1 polymer ?
#
loop_
_entity_poly.entity_id
_entity_poly.type
_entity_poly.pdbx_seq_one_letter_code
_entity_poly.pdbx_strand_id
1 'polypeptide(L)'
;MIGSMNSEHEAFIRSLLSQPFKIPIPNYKGPLSGRGLGVRRSGGRQSLYDPEEEGALVLYTPPELSEHDKLKIDKDKVQVHVVVDPVLSKILRPHQREGVKFLYDSVTGSQIENYNGCIMADEMGLGKTLQCITLLWTLLQQGPDCKPTIQKAIIVCPASLVKNWDKEVYKWLNGRLGTLPIDSGTKAEVEAQL
;
A
#
# COMPACT_ATOMS: atom_id res chain seq x y z
N MET A 1 -61.67 4.02 25.28
CA MET A 1 -60.27 3.74 25.64
C MET A 1 -59.48 3.57 24.35
N ILE A 2 -58.73 4.59 23.89
CA ILE A 2 -57.52 4.50 23.02
C ILE A 2 -56.97 5.93 23.03
N GLY A 3 -55.84 6.16 23.69
CA GLY A 3 -55.24 7.49 23.78
C GLY A 3 -54.05 7.53 24.74
N SER A 4 -53.05 6.68 24.51
CA SER A 4 -51.83 6.66 25.35
C SER A 4 -50.61 5.98 24.71
N MET A 5 -50.54 5.82 23.38
CA MET A 5 -49.40 5.13 22.73
C MET A 5 -48.58 6.02 21.79
N ASN A 6 -49.05 7.24 21.48
CA ASN A 6 -48.35 8.14 20.55
C ASN A 6 -47.35 9.09 21.25
N SER A 7 -47.49 9.37 22.55
CA SER A 7 -46.67 10.39 23.23
C SER A 7 -45.24 9.92 23.55
N GLU A 8 -45.05 8.66 23.92
CA GLU A 8 -43.72 8.12 24.27
C GLU A 8 -42.85 7.95 23.02
N HIS A 9 -43.45 7.51 21.92
CA HIS A 9 -42.76 7.37 20.64
C HIS A 9 -42.33 8.73 20.09
N GLU A 10 -43.19 9.74 20.21
CA GLU A 10 -42.88 11.10 19.76
C GLU A 10 -41.82 11.77 20.66
N ALA A 11 -41.86 11.52 21.98
CA ALA A 11 -40.84 11.98 22.91
C ALA A 11 -39.47 11.33 22.65
N PHE A 12 -39.45 10.04 22.31
CA PHE A 12 -38.23 9.32 21.95
C PHE A 12 -37.61 9.86 20.65
N ILE A 13 -38.42 10.11 19.62
CA ILE A 13 -37.96 10.71 18.35
C ILE A 13 -37.42 12.13 18.58
N ARG A 14 -38.10 12.95 19.40
CA ARG A 14 -37.62 14.30 19.73
C ARG A 14 -36.30 14.27 20.50
N SER A 15 -36.12 13.32 21.42
CA SER A 15 -34.86 13.09 22.11
C SER A 15 -33.73 12.74 21.13
N LEU A 16 -34.00 11.85 20.17
CA LEU A 16 -33.04 11.42 19.16
C LEU A 16 -32.62 12.54 18.20
N LEU A 17 -33.57 13.39 17.79
CA LEU A 17 -33.34 14.52 16.88
C LEU A 17 -32.75 15.75 17.58
N SER A 18 -32.86 15.84 18.91
CA SER A 18 -32.27 16.93 19.71
C SER A 18 -30.77 16.74 19.99
N GLN A 19 -30.24 15.53 19.77
CA GLN A 19 -28.81 15.28 19.84
C GLN A 19 -28.14 15.96 18.63
N PRO A 20 -27.16 16.86 18.83
CA PRO A 20 -26.46 17.47 17.71
C PRO A 20 -25.82 16.36 16.88
N PHE A 21 -26.13 16.33 15.58
CA PHE A 21 -25.50 15.40 14.64
C PHE A 21 -23.99 15.61 14.70
N LYS A 22 -23.28 14.67 15.33
CA LYS A 22 -21.82 14.70 15.37
C LYS A 22 -21.33 14.35 13.96
N ILE A 23 -21.08 15.40 13.19
CA ILE A 23 -20.23 15.36 12.00
C ILE A 23 -18.96 14.57 12.37
N PRO A 24 -18.40 13.73 11.48
CA PRO A 24 -17.10 13.13 11.73
C PRO A 24 -16.14 14.22 12.21
N ILE A 25 -15.43 13.98 13.31
CA ILE A 25 -14.50 14.94 13.93
C ILE A 25 -13.65 15.56 12.80
N PRO A 26 -13.38 16.88 12.80
CA PRO A 26 -12.41 17.44 11.87
C PRO A 26 -11.12 16.58 11.93
N ASN A 27 -10.74 15.97 10.79
CA ASN A 27 -9.65 14.99 10.65
C ASN A 27 -9.93 13.53 11.09
N TYR A 28 -11.18 13.11 11.28
CA TYR A 28 -11.52 11.69 11.47
C TYR A 28 -11.42 10.93 10.14
N LYS A 29 -10.29 10.26 9.92
CA LYS A 29 -10.22 9.17 8.93
C LYS A 29 -10.77 7.91 9.62
N GLY A 30 -11.92 7.44 9.15
CA GLY A 30 -12.46 6.14 9.58
C GLY A 30 -11.45 5.01 9.33
N PRO A 31 -11.60 3.85 9.99
CA PRO A 31 -10.69 2.73 9.76
C PRO A 31 -10.67 2.36 8.26
N LEU A 32 -9.47 2.13 7.72
CA LEU A 32 -9.21 1.74 6.31
C LEU A 32 -9.90 0.43 5.89
N SER A 33 -10.49 -0.30 6.85
CA SER A 33 -11.45 -1.36 6.61
C SER A 33 -12.84 -0.78 6.85
N GLY A 34 -13.66 -0.71 5.79
CA GLY A 34 -15.03 -0.18 5.81
C GLY A 34 -16.02 -0.98 6.67
N ARG A 35 -15.69 -1.23 7.94
CA ARG A 35 -16.58 -1.85 8.93
C ARG A 35 -17.34 -0.76 9.65
N GLY A 36 -18.29 -0.14 8.95
CA GLY A 36 -19.46 0.40 9.62
C GLY A 36 -20.27 -0.76 10.21
N LEU A 37 -20.82 -0.60 11.41
CA LEU A 37 -21.77 -1.57 11.97
C LEU A 37 -22.94 -1.74 10.97
N GLY A 38 -23.12 -2.96 10.47
CA GLY A 38 -24.26 -3.34 9.61
C GLY A 38 -24.06 -3.23 8.09
N VAL A 39 -22.91 -2.74 7.58
CA VAL A 39 -22.67 -2.65 6.14
C VAL A 39 -21.42 -3.46 5.77
N ARG A 40 -21.61 -4.74 5.41
CA ARG A 40 -20.59 -5.50 4.67
C ARG A 40 -20.67 -5.15 3.20
N ARG A 41 -20.32 -3.91 2.83
CA ARG A 41 -19.92 -3.66 1.44
C ARG A 41 -18.47 -4.09 1.35
N SER A 42 -18.20 -5.15 0.58
CA SER A 42 -16.86 -5.30 0.02
C SER A 42 -16.59 -3.98 -0.70
N GLY A 43 -15.69 -3.15 -0.17
CA GLY A 43 -15.34 -1.89 -0.81
C GLY A 43 -14.94 -2.17 -2.25
N GLY A 44 -15.28 -1.25 -3.17
CA GLY A 44 -14.77 -1.35 -4.53
C GLY A 44 -13.23 -1.41 -4.53
N ARG A 45 -12.64 -1.86 -5.64
CA ARG A 45 -11.19 -1.78 -5.83
C ARG A 45 -10.71 -0.35 -5.56
N GLN A 46 -9.81 -0.20 -4.60
CA GLN A 46 -9.21 1.06 -4.20
C GLN A 46 -7.71 0.86 -3.93
N SER A 47 -6.93 1.93 -4.04
CA SER A 47 -5.51 1.90 -3.69
C SER A 47 -5.31 1.54 -2.21
N LEU A 48 -4.18 0.91 -1.89
CA LEU A 48 -3.88 0.51 -0.51
C LEU A 48 -3.62 1.72 0.39
N TYR A 49 -3.00 2.76 -0.17
CA TYR A 49 -2.75 4.04 0.49
C TYR A 49 -3.38 5.19 -0.29
N ASP A 50 -3.61 6.29 0.41
CA ASP A 50 -4.28 7.50 -0.08
C ASP A 50 -3.34 8.29 -1.02
N PRO A 51 -3.67 8.44 -2.32
CA PRO A 51 -2.83 9.18 -3.26
C PRO A 51 -2.84 10.70 -3.03
N GLU A 52 -3.85 11.22 -2.32
CA GLU A 52 -4.02 12.66 -2.07
C GLU A 52 -3.41 13.10 -0.73
N GLU A 53 -2.84 12.17 0.06
CA GLU A 53 -2.17 12.53 1.31
C GLU A 53 -0.94 13.41 1.04
N GLU A 54 -0.73 14.41 1.90
CA GLU A 54 0.42 15.30 1.80
C GLU A 54 1.74 14.50 1.86
N GLY A 55 2.57 14.66 0.83
CA GLY A 55 3.83 13.94 0.71
C GLY A 55 3.71 12.48 0.26
N ALA A 56 2.53 12.04 -0.20
CA ALA A 56 2.34 10.76 -0.85
C ALA A 56 3.26 10.62 -2.08
N LEU A 57 3.86 9.44 -2.23
CA LEU A 57 4.67 9.09 -3.40
C LEU A 57 3.87 8.11 -4.25
N VAL A 58 3.25 8.64 -5.30
CA VAL A 58 2.48 7.86 -6.28
C VAL A 58 3.42 7.35 -7.36
N LEU A 59 3.49 6.02 -7.50
CA LEU A 59 4.32 5.34 -8.50
C LEU A 59 3.53 5.05 -9.77
N TYR A 60 2.24 4.76 -9.64
CA TYR A 60 1.35 4.52 -10.77
C TYR A 60 0.04 5.26 -10.61
N THR A 61 -0.39 5.90 -11.69
CA THR A 61 -1.69 6.54 -11.82
C THR A 61 -2.44 5.86 -12.96
N PRO A 62 -3.67 5.37 -12.73
CA PRO A 62 -4.48 4.77 -13.79
C PRO A 62 -4.78 5.81 -14.88
N PRO A 63 -4.83 5.39 -16.16
CA PRO A 63 -5.11 6.30 -17.26
C PRO A 63 -6.51 6.91 -17.13
N GLU A 64 -6.65 8.18 -17.52
CA GLU A 64 -7.96 8.83 -17.58
C GLU A 64 -8.81 8.18 -18.67
N LEU A 65 -9.90 7.54 -18.25
CA LEU A 65 -10.87 6.92 -19.14
C LEU A 65 -12.09 7.84 -19.30
N SER A 66 -12.67 7.87 -20.49
CA SER A 66 -13.94 8.58 -20.70
C SER A 66 -15.04 7.96 -19.84
N GLU A 67 -16.03 8.77 -19.42
CA GLU A 67 -17.14 8.27 -18.60
C GLU A 67 -17.91 7.12 -19.29
N HIS A 68 -18.00 7.16 -20.62
CA HIS A 68 -18.60 6.07 -21.41
C HIS A 68 -17.80 4.77 -21.36
N ASP A 69 -16.47 4.85 -21.30
CA ASP A 69 -15.61 3.68 -21.22
C ASP A 69 -15.55 3.11 -19.79
N LYS A 70 -15.59 3.97 -18.77
CA LYS A 70 -15.72 3.55 -17.36
C LYS A 70 -16.99 2.74 -17.10
N LEU A 71 -18.09 3.08 -17.78
CA LEU A 71 -19.36 2.35 -17.67
C LEU A 71 -19.34 0.98 -18.35
N LYS A 72 -18.47 0.78 -19.35
CA LYS A 72 -18.32 -0.50 -20.07
C LYS A 72 -17.35 -1.45 -19.38
N ILE A 73 -16.37 -0.92 -18.64
CA ILE A 73 -15.36 -1.72 -17.96
C ILE A 73 -15.96 -2.37 -16.72
N ASP A 74 -15.69 -3.66 -16.54
CA ASP A 74 -16.02 -4.36 -15.29
C ASP A 74 -15.36 -3.62 -14.12
N LYS A 75 -16.14 -3.30 -13.08
CA LYS A 75 -15.63 -2.66 -11.85
C LYS A 75 -14.48 -3.46 -11.21
N ASP A 76 -14.46 -4.77 -11.46
CA ASP A 76 -13.42 -5.69 -11.01
C ASP A 76 -12.15 -5.71 -11.88
N LYS A 77 -12.06 -4.89 -12.94
CA LYS A 77 -10.86 -4.73 -13.79
C LYS A 77 -10.32 -3.31 -13.78
N VAL A 78 -10.94 -2.41 -13.02
CA VAL A 78 -10.45 -1.04 -12.88
C VAL A 78 -9.09 -1.08 -12.17
N GLN A 79 -8.12 -0.41 -12.78
CA GLN A 79 -6.80 -0.23 -12.22
C GLN A 79 -6.83 0.86 -11.14
N VAL A 80 -6.01 0.69 -10.11
CA VAL A 80 -5.90 1.61 -8.98
C VAL A 80 -4.52 2.24 -8.91
N HIS A 81 -4.42 3.35 -8.18
CA HIS A 81 -3.13 3.97 -7.90
C HIS A 81 -2.23 3.02 -7.10
N VAL A 82 -0.93 3.04 -7.43
CA VAL A 82 0.10 2.40 -6.60
C VAL A 82 0.83 3.51 -5.85
N VAL A 83 0.71 3.49 -4.53
CA VAL A 83 1.22 4.55 -3.65
C VAL A 83 2.19 3.93 -2.66
N VAL A 84 3.36 4.50 -2.46
CA VAL A 84 4.34 4.00 -1.49
C VAL A 84 3.79 4.13 -0.07
N ASP A 85 4.03 3.10 0.75
CA ASP A 85 3.65 3.09 2.17
C ASP A 85 4.11 4.38 2.87
N PRO A 86 3.20 5.12 3.56
CA PRO A 86 3.53 6.34 4.30
C PRO A 86 4.70 6.19 5.29
N VAL A 87 4.92 4.98 5.83
CA VAL A 87 6.07 4.70 6.72
C VAL A 87 7.40 4.91 5.99
N LEU A 88 7.46 4.57 4.70
CA LEU A 88 8.67 4.73 3.88
C LEU A 88 8.70 6.09 3.20
N SER A 89 7.58 6.54 2.62
CA SER A 89 7.54 7.78 1.84
C SER A 89 7.91 9.02 2.66
N LYS A 90 7.61 9.04 3.96
CA LYS A 90 7.96 10.11 4.90
C LYS A 90 9.46 10.16 5.24
N ILE A 91 10.17 9.05 5.06
CA ILE A 91 11.61 8.93 5.37
C ILE A 91 12.48 9.23 4.15
N LEU A 92 11.99 8.88 2.95
CA LEU A 92 12.73 9.06 1.70
C LEU A 92 13.08 10.52 1.42
N ARG A 93 14.35 10.77 1.07
CA ARG A 93 14.83 12.05 0.55
C ARG A 93 14.36 12.28 -0.89
N PRO A 94 14.33 13.53 -1.39
CA PRO A 94 13.85 13.84 -2.74
C PRO A 94 14.48 12.97 -3.84
N HIS A 95 15.81 12.84 -3.86
CA HIS A 95 16.51 12.00 -4.85
C HIS A 95 16.15 10.51 -4.73
N GLN A 96 15.85 10.03 -3.51
CA GLN A 96 15.43 8.65 -3.29
C GLN A 96 14.01 8.41 -3.78
N ARG A 97 13.12 9.41 -3.69
CA ARG A 97 11.76 9.34 -4.24
C ARG A 97 11.81 9.21 -5.77
N GLU A 98 12.67 9.99 -6.41
CA GLU A 98 12.93 9.89 -7.84
C GLU A 98 13.52 8.53 -8.21
N GLY A 99 14.51 8.04 -7.46
CA GLY A 99 15.10 6.71 -7.67
C GLY A 99 14.10 5.57 -7.55
N VAL A 100 13.20 5.60 -6.55
CA VAL A 100 12.14 4.58 -6.40
C VAL A 100 11.15 4.63 -7.56
N LYS A 101 10.78 5.84 -8.02
CA LYS A 101 9.90 6.00 -9.18
C LYS A 101 10.54 5.45 -10.45
N PHE A 102 11.81 5.81 -10.71
CA PHE A 102 12.58 5.29 -11.83
C PHE A 102 12.65 3.75 -11.81
N LEU A 103 13.00 3.18 -10.66
CA LEU A 103 13.03 1.73 -10.47
C LEU A 103 11.70 1.07 -10.79
N TYR A 104 10.60 1.62 -10.27
CA TYR A 104 9.27 1.11 -10.49
C TYR A 104 8.92 1.11 -11.98
N ASP A 105 9.09 2.25 -12.65
CA ASP A 105 8.77 2.40 -14.07
C ASP A 105 9.61 1.46 -14.96
N SER A 106 10.87 1.22 -14.59
CA SER A 106 11.75 0.27 -15.28
C SER A 106 11.33 -1.19 -15.08
N VAL A 107 10.96 -1.60 -13.86
CA VAL A 107 10.57 -3.00 -13.59
C VAL A 107 9.16 -3.34 -14.06
N THR A 108 8.27 -2.36 -14.18
CA THR A 108 6.91 -2.55 -14.73
C THR A 108 6.86 -2.47 -16.25
N GLY A 109 7.98 -2.19 -16.92
CA GLY A 109 8.03 -2.04 -18.38
C GLY A 109 7.36 -0.77 -18.90
N SER A 110 7.20 0.24 -18.03
CA SER A 110 6.63 1.55 -18.40
C SER A 110 7.65 2.43 -19.13
N GLN A 111 8.94 2.22 -18.88
CA GLN A 111 10.04 2.92 -19.59
C GLN A 111 10.31 2.30 -20.97
N ILE A 112 10.44 0.98 -21.04
CA ILE A 112 10.76 0.24 -22.26
C ILE A 112 9.86 -0.98 -22.32
N GLU A 113 8.98 -1.02 -23.32
CA GLU A 113 8.03 -2.12 -23.49
C GLU A 113 8.76 -3.46 -23.62
N ASN A 114 8.27 -4.48 -22.91
CA ASN A 114 8.84 -5.84 -22.83
C ASN A 114 10.18 -5.96 -22.10
N TYR A 115 10.66 -4.90 -21.44
CA TYR A 115 11.84 -4.96 -20.59
C TYR A 115 11.48 -4.60 -19.14
N ASN A 116 11.85 -5.47 -18.21
CA ASN A 116 11.52 -5.35 -16.79
C ASN A 116 12.78 -5.26 -15.91
N GLY A 117 13.87 -4.76 -16.48
CA GLY A 117 15.17 -4.65 -15.83
C GLY A 117 15.53 -3.21 -15.49
N CYS A 118 16.31 -3.02 -14.42
CA CYS A 118 16.82 -1.71 -14.03
C CYS A 118 18.25 -1.83 -13.51
N ILE A 119 19.09 -0.83 -13.80
CA ILE A 119 20.44 -0.69 -13.25
C ILE A 119 20.46 0.54 -12.35
N MET A 120 20.79 0.37 -11.08
CA MET A 120 21.07 1.49 -10.17
C MET A 120 22.57 1.76 -10.12
N ALA A 121 22.97 2.91 -10.65
CA ALA A 121 24.37 3.33 -10.69
C ALA A 121 24.67 4.54 -9.80
N ASP A 122 23.78 4.85 -8.84
CA ASP A 122 23.97 5.94 -7.89
C ASP A 122 25.26 5.78 -7.07
N GLU A 123 25.86 6.90 -6.66
CA GLU A 123 27.02 6.95 -5.78
C GLU A 123 26.79 6.15 -4.47
N MET A 124 27.88 5.60 -3.92
CA MET A 124 27.84 4.90 -2.63
C MET A 124 27.41 5.86 -1.51
N GLY A 125 26.55 5.39 -0.60
CA GLY A 125 26.06 6.21 0.53
C GLY A 125 24.73 6.94 0.29
N LEU A 126 24.19 6.98 -0.93
CA LEU A 126 22.89 7.65 -1.22
C LEU A 126 21.64 6.90 -0.71
N GLY A 127 21.81 5.74 -0.07
CA GLY A 127 20.71 4.96 0.48
C GLY A 127 20.01 4.04 -0.52
N LYS A 128 20.76 3.48 -1.48
CA LYS A 128 20.27 2.48 -2.45
C LYS A 128 19.49 1.32 -1.81
N THR A 129 19.94 0.85 -0.65
CA THR A 129 19.26 -0.21 0.11
C THR A 129 17.82 0.18 0.48
N LEU A 130 17.60 1.40 0.96
CA LEU A 130 16.26 1.90 1.30
C LEU A 130 15.38 2.03 0.05
N GLN A 131 15.94 2.51 -1.07
CA GLN A 131 15.22 2.58 -2.34
C GLN A 131 14.77 1.18 -2.80
N CYS A 132 15.68 0.19 -2.77
CA CYS A 132 15.34 -1.21 -3.10
C CYS A 132 14.28 -1.80 -2.19
N ILE A 133 14.41 -1.62 -0.86
CA ILE A 133 13.43 -2.13 0.10
C ILE A 133 12.05 -1.50 -0.14
N THR A 134 12.02 -0.20 -0.47
CA THR A 134 10.78 0.50 -0.79
C THR A 134 10.10 -0.06 -2.03
N LEU A 135 10.88 -0.28 -3.10
CA LEU A 135 10.37 -0.91 -4.32
C LEU A 135 9.83 -2.31 -4.02
N LEU A 136 10.62 -3.14 -3.34
CA LEU A 136 10.25 -4.52 -3.00
C LEU A 136 8.97 -4.58 -2.17
N TRP A 137 8.87 -3.77 -1.12
CA TRP A 137 7.67 -3.68 -0.29
C TRP A 137 6.45 -3.26 -1.10
N THR A 138 6.60 -2.28 -2.00
CA THR A 138 5.51 -1.83 -2.86
C THR A 138 5.04 -2.95 -3.78
N LEU A 139 5.95 -3.66 -4.45
CA LEU A 139 5.60 -4.77 -5.36
C LEU A 139 4.98 -5.97 -4.63
N LEU A 140 5.39 -6.23 -3.38
CA LEU A 140 4.86 -7.34 -2.57
C LEU A 140 3.46 -7.07 -2.02
N GLN A 141 3.05 -5.81 -1.92
CA GLN A 141 1.78 -5.43 -1.29
C GLN A 141 0.77 -4.87 -2.28
N GLN A 142 1.25 -4.30 -3.40
CA GLN A 142 0.45 -3.52 -4.33
C GLN A 142 0.82 -3.82 -5.77
N GLY A 143 -0.10 -3.43 -6.64
CA GLY A 143 0.01 -3.46 -8.08
C GLY A 143 -1.24 -2.78 -8.68
N PRO A 144 -1.20 -2.38 -9.96
CA PRO A 144 -2.31 -1.67 -10.60
C PRO A 144 -3.65 -2.42 -10.51
N ASP A 145 -3.62 -3.76 -10.47
CA ASP A 145 -4.82 -4.60 -10.43
C ASP A 145 -5.36 -4.89 -9.02
N CYS A 146 -5.07 -4.03 -8.02
CA CYS A 146 -5.43 -4.24 -6.61
C CYS A 146 -4.85 -5.54 -6.01
N LYS A 147 -3.75 -6.04 -6.56
CA LYS A 147 -3.06 -7.26 -6.12
C LYS A 147 -1.56 -7.02 -6.10
N PRO A 148 -0.81 -7.73 -5.25
CA PRO A 148 0.65 -7.73 -5.30
C PRO A 148 1.17 -8.02 -6.72
N THR A 149 2.09 -7.19 -7.20
CA THR A 149 2.80 -7.44 -8.46
C THR A 149 3.67 -8.69 -8.37
N ILE A 150 4.27 -8.93 -7.20
CA ILE A 150 5.08 -10.13 -6.92
C ILE A 150 4.64 -10.78 -5.60
N GLN A 151 4.91 -12.07 -5.45
CA GLN A 151 4.61 -12.81 -4.21
C GLN A 151 5.85 -13.04 -3.35
N LYS A 152 7.02 -13.11 -3.98
CA LYS A 152 8.31 -13.38 -3.35
C LYS A 152 9.39 -12.57 -4.05
N ALA A 153 10.44 -12.24 -3.32
CA ALA A 153 11.60 -11.54 -3.82
C ALA A 153 12.87 -12.18 -3.27
N ILE A 154 13.95 -12.14 -4.06
CA ILE A 154 15.27 -12.63 -3.69
C ILE A 154 16.25 -11.47 -3.82
N ILE A 155 17.02 -11.22 -2.77
CA ILE A 155 18.13 -10.26 -2.78
C ILE A 155 19.41 -11.07 -2.79
N VAL A 156 20.18 -10.96 -3.87
CA VAL A 156 21.52 -11.56 -3.96
C VAL A 156 22.53 -10.50 -3.57
N CYS A 157 23.34 -10.79 -2.54
CA CYS A 157 24.38 -9.90 -2.07
C CYS A 157 25.60 -10.72 -1.57
N PRO A 158 26.79 -10.10 -1.43
CA PRO A 158 27.92 -10.75 -0.77
C PRO A 158 27.55 -11.30 0.61
N ALA A 159 28.09 -12.46 0.99
CA ALA A 159 27.76 -13.16 2.24
C ALA A 159 27.89 -12.27 3.49
N SER A 160 28.89 -11.38 3.52
CA SER A 160 29.11 -10.43 4.61
C SER A 160 27.98 -9.40 4.79
N LEU A 161 27.14 -9.17 3.76
CA LEU A 161 26.07 -8.19 3.77
C LEU A 161 24.68 -8.80 4.02
N VAL A 162 24.53 -10.13 4.00
CA VAL A 162 23.22 -10.79 4.17
C VAL A 162 22.55 -10.37 5.49
N LYS A 163 23.28 -10.45 6.61
CA LYS A 163 22.77 -10.01 7.92
C LYS A 163 22.52 -8.51 7.99
N ASN A 164 23.21 -7.70 7.18
CA ASN A 164 22.97 -6.27 7.13
C ASN A 164 21.66 -5.95 6.40
N TRP A 165 21.39 -6.64 5.29
CA TRP A 165 20.11 -6.53 4.58
C TRP A 165 18.93 -6.93 5.47
N ASP A 166 19.04 -8.04 6.20
CA ASP A 166 18.01 -8.49 7.14
C ASP A 166 17.68 -7.41 8.20
N LYS A 167 18.72 -6.81 8.80
CA LYS A 167 18.56 -5.71 9.77
C LYS A 167 17.95 -4.46 9.15
N GLU A 168 18.35 -4.07 7.93
CA GLU A 168 17.79 -2.90 7.25
C GLU A 168 16.31 -3.13 6.90
N VAL A 169 15.94 -4.32 6.44
CA VAL A 169 14.52 -4.65 6.18
C VAL A 169 13.71 -4.55 7.48
N TYR A 170 14.19 -5.14 8.57
CA TYR A 170 13.53 -5.04 9.86
C TYR A 170 13.41 -3.59 10.36
N LYS A 171 14.47 -2.79 10.19
CA LYS A 171 14.54 -1.38 10.60
C LYS A 171 13.54 -0.51 9.86
N TRP A 172 13.40 -0.67 8.54
CA TRP A 172 12.53 0.20 7.73
C TRP A 172 11.08 -0.25 7.69
N LEU A 173 10.81 -1.55 7.85
CA LEU A 173 9.46 -2.12 7.79
C LEU A 173 8.93 -2.54 9.16
N ASN A 174 9.67 -2.33 10.24
CA ASN A 174 9.30 -2.67 11.61
C ASN A 174 8.77 -4.12 11.75
N GLY A 175 9.40 -5.07 11.06
CA GLY A 175 9.01 -6.49 11.08
C GLY A 175 7.73 -6.85 10.31
N ARG A 176 7.17 -5.93 9.50
CA ARG A 176 6.00 -6.21 8.63
C ARG A 176 6.30 -7.19 7.49
N LEU A 177 7.57 -7.37 7.16
CA LEU A 177 8.03 -8.30 6.13
C LEU A 177 8.91 -9.37 6.79
N GLY A 178 8.52 -10.64 6.61
CA GLY A 178 9.34 -11.77 7.01
C GLY A 178 10.49 -11.98 6.01
N THR A 179 11.71 -12.07 6.53
CA THR A 179 12.93 -12.29 5.76
C THR A 179 13.54 -13.63 6.12
N LEU A 180 14.19 -14.26 5.13
CA LEU A 180 14.93 -15.51 5.30
C LEU A 180 16.39 -15.29 4.88
N PRO A 181 17.28 -14.86 5.80
CA PRO A 181 18.68 -14.65 5.49
C PRO A 181 19.43 -15.97 5.32
N ILE A 182 20.08 -16.17 4.17
CA ILE A 182 20.90 -17.35 3.86
C ILE A 182 22.30 -16.86 3.45
N ASP A 183 23.31 -17.09 4.28
CA ASP A 183 24.70 -16.62 4.05
C ASP A 183 25.74 -17.74 3.97
N SER A 184 25.52 -18.85 4.67
CA SER A 184 26.29 -20.10 4.58
C SER A 184 25.70 -21.16 5.52
N GLY A 185 25.60 -22.40 5.07
CA GLY A 185 25.09 -23.52 5.86
C GLY A 185 25.14 -24.81 5.05
N THR A 186 25.21 -25.94 5.74
CA THR A 186 25.08 -27.26 5.11
C THR A 186 23.71 -27.35 4.41
N LYS A 187 23.59 -28.11 3.32
CA LYS A 187 22.33 -28.24 2.56
C LYS A 187 21.12 -28.54 3.47
N ALA A 188 21.32 -29.39 4.48
CA ALA A 188 20.30 -29.75 5.47
C ALA A 188 19.86 -28.57 6.37
N GLU A 189 20.77 -27.66 6.72
CA GLU A 189 20.45 -26.49 7.56
C GLU A 189 19.64 -25.46 6.78
N VAL A 190 19.92 -25.31 5.49
CA VAL A 190 19.15 -24.43 4.60
C VAL A 190 17.75 -25.00 4.35
N GLU A 191 17.63 -26.32 4.14
CA GLU A 191 16.32 -26.97 3.97
C GLU A 191 15.45 -26.92 5.24
N ALA A 192 16.05 -26.93 6.42
CA ALA A 192 15.31 -26.82 7.69
C ALA A 192 14.75 -25.41 7.96
N GLN A 193 15.20 -24.39 7.22
CA GLN A 193 14.77 -22.99 7.39
C GLN A 193 13.71 -22.56 6.37
N LEU A 194 13.41 -23.39 5.35
CA LEU A 194 12.42 -23.16 4.30
C LEU A 194 11.02 -23.67 4.69
#